data_AF-A0A9E2XY54-F1
#
_entry.id   AF-A0A9E2XY54-F1
#
_cell.length_a   1.000
_cell.length_b   1.000
_cell.length_c   1.000
_cell.angle_alpha   90.00
_cell.angle_beta   90.00
_cell.angle_gamma   90.00
#
_symmetry.space_group_name_H-M   'P 1'
#
loop_
_entity.id
_entity.type
_entity.pdbx_description
1 polymer ?
#
loop_
_entity_poly.entity_id
_entity_poly.type
_entity_poly.pdbx_seq_one_letter_code
_entity_poly.pdbx_strand_id
1 'polypeptide(L)'
;MLLLFAALIAAGPAAAQKAVSGNPVNDRLLAMPPAQQAKTLAKNVGQGCVGTSAFAMGVVDTAKWKSLAYWSLQCKDGRSFAIQIAPNAEAFVIDCRVLQANGKECFKKF
;
A
#
# COMPACT_ATOMS: atom_id res chain seq x y z
N MET A 1 -26.20 -44.69 -35.01
CA MET A 1 -26.55 -43.90 -33.82
C MET A 1 -25.25 -43.44 -33.18
N LEU A 2 -24.80 -42.22 -33.52
CA LEU A 2 -23.57 -41.62 -32.97
C LEU A 2 -23.99 -40.30 -32.31
N LEU A 3 -24.02 -40.27 -30.98
CA LEU A 3 -24.29 -39.05 -30.22
C LEU A 3 -22.95 -38.36 -29.94
N LEU A 4 -22.69 -37.27 -30.67
CA LEU A 4 -21.59 -36.35 -30.39
C LEU A 4 -21.98 -35.47 -29.19
N PHE A 5 -21.36 -35.70 -28.04
CA PHE A 5 -21.46 -34.84 -26.87
C PHE A 5 -20.64 -33.56 -27.11
N ALA A 6 -21.33 -32.42 -27.24
CA ALA A 6 -20.70 -31.10 -27.22
C ALA A 6 -20.41 -30.71 -25.76
N ALA A 7 -19.13 -30.68 -25.38
CA ALA A 7 -18.70 -30.17 -24.07
C ALA A 7 -18.60 -28.64 -24.12
N LEU A 8 -19.55 -27.95 -23.49
CA LEU A 8 -19.42 -26.52 -23.18
C LEU A 8 -18.43 -26.36 -22.01
N ILE A 9 -17.24 -25.83 -22.29
CA ILE A 9 -16.31 -25.39 -21.27
C ILE A 9 -16.78 -24.01 -20.81
N ALA A 10 -17.49 -23.96 -19.67
CA ALA A 10 -17.82 -22.71 -19.00
C ALA A 10 -16.53 -22.10 -18.43
N ALA A 11 -15.94 -21.13 -19.14
CA ALA A 11 -14.89 -20.28 -18.60
C ALA A 11 -15.49 -19.39 -17.51
N GLY A 12 -15.43 -19.86 -16.25
CA GLY A 12 -15.75 -19.02 -15.09
C GLY A 12 -14.81 -17.81 -15.02
N PRO A 13 -15.25 -16.68 -14.44
CA PRO A 13 -14.40 -15.50 -14.32
C PRO A 13 -13.18 -15.86 -13.48
N ALA A 14 -12.00 -15.72 -14.07
CA ALA A 14 -10.74 -15.80 -13.33
C ALA A 14 -10.76 -14.71 -12.26
N ALA A 15 -10.95 -15.10 -11.01
CA ALA A 15 -10.74 -14.20 -9.89
C ALA A 15 -9.29 -13.71 -9.99
N ALA A 16 -9.11 -12.42 -10.28
CA ALA A 16 -7.79 -11.80 -10.31
C ALA A 16 -7.16 -11.99 -8.93
N GLN A 17 -6.22 -12.93 -8.84
CA GLN A 17 -5.47 -13.17 -7.62
C GLN A 17 -4.73 -11.87 -7.31
N LYS A 18 -5.16 -11.14 -6.26
CA LYS A 18 -4.44 -9.93 -5.82
C LYS A 18 -2.98 -10.31 -5.62
N ALA A 19 -2.07 -9.64 -6.33
CA ALA A 19 -0.65 -9.82 -6.12
C ALA A 19 -0.36 -9.55 -4.64
N VAL A 20 0.06 -10.60 -3.91
CA VAL A 20 0.43 -10.51 -2.50
C VAL A 20 1.77 -9.81 -2.44
N SER A 21 1.84 -8.64 -1.81
CA SER A 21 3.06 -7.84 -1.82
C SER A 21 4.15 -8.38 -0.89
N GLY A 22 3.92 -9.54 -0.27
CA GLY A 22 4.75 -10.08 0.83
C GLY A 22 4.63 -9.29 2.13
N ASN A 23 3.71 -8.32 2.19
CA ASN A 23 3.48 -7.48 3.36
C ASN A 23 1.99 -7.45 3.68
N PRO A 24 1.52 -8.28 4.63
CA PRO A 24 0.10 -8.41 4.94
C PRO A 24 -0.57 -7.11 5.38
N VAL A 25 0.19 -6.22 6.03
CA VAL A 25 -0.31 -4.89 6.45
C VAL A 25 -0.56 -4.01 5.24
N ASN A 26 0.37 -3.97 4.29
CA ASN A 26 0.20 -3.27 3.02
C ASN A 26 -0.97 -3.83 2.21
N ASP A 27 -1.06 -5.16 2.09
CA ASP A 27 -2.13 -5.81 1.33
C ASP A 27 -3.52 -5.47 1.91
N ARG A 28 -3.61 -5.41 3.25
CA ARG A 28 -4.82 -4.96 3.94
C ARG A 28 -5.10 -3.48 3.68
N LEU A 29 -4.11 -2.59 3.75
CA LEU A 29 -4.27 -1.17 3.44
C LEU A 29 -4.78 -0.96 2.00
N LEU A 30 -4.20 -1.65 1.02
CA LEU A 30 -4.64 -1.59 -0.38
C LEU A 30 -6.05 -2.12 -0.60
N ALA A 31 -6.57 -2.96 0.30
CA ALA A 31 -7.96 -3.43 0.27
C ALA A 31 -8.96 -2.46 0.91
N MET A 32 -8.49 -1.43 1.64
CA MET A 32 -9.37 -0.46 2.28
C MET A 32 -9.82 0.65 1.31
N PRO A 33 -10.98 1.28 1.56
CA PRO A 33 -11.35 2.55 0.93
C PRO A 33 -10.30 3.65 1.21
N PRO A 34 -10.07 4.60 0.29
CA PRO A 34 -9.04 5.63 0.44
C PRO A 34 -9.08 6.42 1.76
N ALA A 35 -10.28 6.80 2.21
CA ALA A 35 -10.44 7.51 3.48
C ALA A 35 -10.01 6.65 4.69
N GLN A 36 -10.25 5.34 4.64
CA GLN A 36 -9.81 4.42 5.68
C GLN A 36 -8.30 4.17 5.64
N GLN A 37 -7.67 4.18 4.46
CA GLN A 37 -6.22 4.13 4.33
C GLN A 37 -5.56 5.30 5.08
N ALA A 38 -5.99 6.53 4.77
CA ALA A 38 -5.48 7.74 5.42
C ALA A 38 -5.72 7.73 6.94
N LYS A 39 -6.94 7.38 7.37
CA LYS A 39 -7.27 7.27 8.80
C LYS A 39 -6.43 6.22 9.52
N THR A 40 -6.13 5.09 8.87
CA THR A 40 -5.34 4.00 9.47
C THR A 40 -3.88 4.40 9.60
N LEU A 41 -3.29 4.94 8.53
CA LEU A 41 -1.91 5.41 8.53
C LEU A 41 -1.66 6.56 9.52
N ALA A 42 -2.62 7.48 9.67
CA ALA A 42 -2.52 8.59 10.62
C ALA A 42 -2.36 8.13 12.08
N LYS A 43 -2.92 6.96 12.45
CA LYS A 43 -2.74 6.39 13.80
C LYS A 43 -1.28 6.07 14.10
N ASN A 44 -0.50 5.67 13.10
CA ASN A 44 0.93 5.33 13.24
C ASN A 44 1.82 6.57 13.27
N VAL A 45 1.39 7.69 12.66
CA VAL A 45 2.14 8.95 12.70
C VAL A 45 2.08 9.59 14.08
N GLY A 46 0.93 9.51 14.75
CA GLY A 46 0.71 10.23 16.00
C GLY A 46 0.75 11.75 15.81
N GLN A 47 1.17 12.49 16.84
CA GLN A 47 1.38 13.94 16.80
C GLN A 47 0.16 14.77 16.34
N GLY A 48 -1.05 14.28 16.60
CA GLY A 48 -2.29 14.95 16.19
C GLY A 48 -2.55 14.96 14.68
N CYS A 49 -1.84 14.15 13.89
CA CYS A 49 -2.13 14.05 12.46
C CYS A 49 -3.55 13.49 12.24
N VAL A 50 -4.38 14.28 11.56
CA VAL A 50 -5.66 13.82 11.00
C VAL A 50 -5.44 13.58 9.51
N GLY A 51 -5.28 12.31 9.13
CA GLY A 51 -5.00 11.92 7.74
C GLY A 51 -6.15 12.27 6.79
N THR A 52 -5.86 13.02 5.73
CA THR A 52 -6.83 13.43 4.70
C THR A 52 -6.69 12.62 3.41
N SER A 53 -5.47 12.25 3.05
CA SER A 53 -5.19 11.39 1.90
C SER A 53 -3.94 10.55 2.11
N ALA A 54 -3.94 9.34 1.56
CA ALA A 54 -2.80 8.44 1.55
C ALA A 54 -2.40 8.09 0.11
N PHE A 55 -1.13 7.82 -0.10
CA PHE A 55 -0.57 7.45 -1.39
C PHE A 55 0.37 6.26 -1.22
N ALA A 56 0.05 5.12 -1.82
CA ALA A 56 0.95 3.97 -1.87
C ALA A 56 2.11 4.29 -2.81
N MET A 57 3.34 4.34 -2.29
CA MET A 57 4.53 4.64 -3.09
C MET A 57 5.05 3.39 -3.80
N GLY A 58 5.14 2.27 -3.10
CA GLY A 58 5.66 1.04 -3.68
C GLY A 58 6.02 0.01 -2.63
N VAL A 59 6.40 -1.17 -3.10
CA VAL A 59 6.91 -2.26 -2.28
C VAL A 59 8.24 -2.69 -2.86
N VAL A 60 9.27 -2.76 -2.01
CA VAL A 60 10.63 -3.09 -2.45
C VAL A 60 10.74 -4.59 -2.74
N ASP A 61 11.33 -4.94 -3.88
CA ASP A 61 11.51 -6.32 -4.34
C ASP A 61 12.94 -6.86 -4.14
N THR A 62 13.92 -5.98 -3.89
CA THR A 62 15.32 -6.36 -3.64
C THR A 62 15.48 -7.22 -2.38
N ALA A 63 16.39 -8.20 -2.42
CA ALA A 63 16.53 -9.22 -1.37
C ALA A 63 16.71 -8.64 0.06
N LYS A 64 17.51 -7.57 0.20
CA LYS A 64 17.82 -6.95 1.51
C LYS A 64 16.60 -6.26 2.16
N TRP A 65 15.72 -5.72 1.35
CA TRP A 65 14.60 -4.85 1.78
C TRP A 65 13.25 -5.40 1.35
N LYS A 66 13.22 -6.71 1.06
CA LYS A 66 12.10 -7.36 0.42
C LYS A 66 10.81 -7.14 1.21
N SER A 67 9.76 -6.75 0.50
CA SER A 67 8.43 -6.53 1.04
C SER A 67 8.30 -5.34 1.99
N LEU A 68 9.29 -4.45 2.07
CA LEU A 68 9.09 -3.14 2.71
C LEU A 68 8.12 -2.32 1.86
N ALA A 69 7.00 -1.92 2.44
CA ALA A 69 6.01 -1.08 1.79
C ALA A 69 6.19 0.37 2.21
N TYR A 70 6.06 1.29 1.25
CA TYR A 70 6.19 2.72 1.49
C TYR A 70 4.90 3.44 1.11
N TRP A 71 4.49 4.35 1.99
CA TRP A 71 3.29 5.17 1.84
C TRP A 71 3.61 6.62 2.16
N SER A 72 2.89 7.55 1.53
CA SER A 72 2.85 8.94 1.94
C SER A 72 1.48 9.28 2.50
N LEU A 73 1.45 10.11 3.54
CA LEU A 73 0.23 10.57 4.20
C LEU A 73 0.22 12.10 4.22
N GLN A 74 -0.89 12.70 3.82
CA GLN A 74 -1.19 14.11 4.03
C GLN A 74 -2.06 14.25 5.28
N CYS A 75 -1.70 15.18 6.16
CA CYS A 75 -2.49 15.55 7.32
C CYS A 75 -3.29 16.84 7.03
N LYS A 76 -4.40 17.02 7.75
CA LYS A 76 -5.29 18.19 7.64
C LYS A 76 -4.60 19.53 7.94
N ASP A 77 -3.55 19.50 8.76
CA ASP A 77 -2.75 20.67 9.16
C ASP A 77 -1.66 21.05 8.15
N GLY A 78 -1.63 20.40 6.98
CA GLY A 78 -0.66 20.66 5.92
C GLY A 78 0.63 19.85 6.04
N ARG A 79 0.90 19.20 7.17
CA ARG A 79 2.08 18.31 7.30
C ARG A 79 1.91 17.05 6.45
N SER A 80 3.04 16.52 5.99
CA SER A 80 3.07 15.25 5.28
C SER A 80 4.20 14.35 5.77
N PHE A 81 3.96 13.04 5.69
CA PHE A 81 4.84 12.02 6.24
C PHE A 81 5.01 10.88 5.26
N ALA A 82 6.23 10.34 5.17
CA ALA A 82 6.46 9.04 4.60
C ALA A 82 6.44 7.98 5.71
N ILE A 83 5.85 6.83 5.39
CA ILE A 83 5.64 5.72 6.29
C ILE A 83 6.19 4.47 5.62
N GLN A 84 7.23 3.91 6.21
CA GLN A 84 7.72 2.58 5.87
C GLN A 84 6.98 1.58 6.75
N ILE A 85 6.55 0.47 6.16
CA ILE A 85 5.87 -0.63 6.84
C ILE A 85 6.63 -1.91 6.53
N ALA A 86 7.13 -2.57 7.57
CA ALA A 86 7.77 -3.86 7.46
C ALA A 86 6.76 -5.02 7.48
N PRO A 87 7.09 -6.21 6.93
CA PRO A 87 6.19 -7.36 6.91
C PRO A 87 5.74 -7.84 8.29
N ASN A 88 6.54 -7.57 9.34
CA ASN A 88 6.23 -7.87 10.73
C ASN A 88 5.35 -6.79 11.42
N ALA A 89 4.77 -5.86 10.64
CA ALA A 89 3.95 -4.74 11.08
C ALA A 89 4.67 -3.61 11.84
N GLU A 90 6.00 -3.63 11.93
CA GLU A 90 6.77 -2.48 12.39
C GLU A 90 6.65 -1.33 11.39
N ALA A 91 6.53 -0.09 11.90
CA ALA A 91 6.35 1.09 11.07
C ALA A 91 7.34 2.19 11.47
N PHE A 92 7.96 2.81 10.46
CA PHE A 92 8.83 3.96 10.63
C PHE A 92 8.23 5.17 9.91
N VAL A 93 8.15 6.29 10.62
CA VAL A 93 7.51 7.52 10.14
C VAL A 93 8.56 8.62 10.06
N ILE A 94 8.59 9.34 8.96
CA ILE A 94 9.48 10.49 8.75
C ILE A 94 8.73 11.65 8.09
N ASP A 95 9.00 12.89 8.55
CA ASP A 95 8.45 14.10 7.95
C ASP A 95 9.00 14.25 6.52
N CYS A 96 8.11 14.50 5.56
CA CYS A 96 8.48 14.62 4.14
C CYS A 96 9.51 15.73 3.89
N ARG A 97 9.52 16.80 4.69
CA ARG A 97 10.51 17.89 4.58
C ARG A 97 11.93 17.37 4.84
N VAL A 98 12.08 16.41 5.75
CA VAL A 98 13.38 15.78 6.05
C VAL A 98 13.83 14.93 4.86
N LEU A 99 12.94 14.17 4.24
CA LEU A 99 13.27 13.40 3.03
C LEU A 99 13.66 14.30 1.85
N GLN A 100 12.92 15.38 1.63
CA GLN A 100 13.19 16.34 0.56
C GLN A 100 14.54 17.04 0.71
N ALA A 101 14.91 17.40 1.94
CA ALA A 101 16.24 17.93 2.24
C ALA A 101 17.39 16.95 1.89
N ASN A 102 17.09 15.66 1.73
CA ASN A 102 18.01 14.60 1.32
C ASN A 102 17.80 14.14 -0.13
N GLY A 103 17.09 14.93 -0.96
CA GLY A 103 16.83 14.62 -2.37
C GLY A 103 15.85 13.46 -2.59
N LYS A 104 15.09 13.07 -1.56
CA LYS A 104 14.06 12.02 -1.65
C LYS A 104 12.67 12.64 -1.70
N GLU A 105 11.75 11.98 -2.39
CA GLU A 105 10.40 12.51 -2.60
C GLU A 105 9.35 11.68 -1.87
N CYS A 106 8.39 12.38 -1.26
CA CYS A 106 7.10 11.80 -0.89
C CYS A 106 6.15 11.82 -2.09
N PHE A 107 5.06 11.07 -2.01
CA PHE A 107 3.99 11.03 -3.02
C PHE A 107 4.45 10.66 -4.44
N LYS A 108 5.50 9.84 -4.53
CA LYS A 108 6.06 9.36 -5.79
C LYS A 108 6.16 7.84 -5.79
N LYS A 109 5.84 7.23 -6.94
CA LYS A 109 6.02 5.80 -7.18
C LYS A 109 7.49 5.46 -7.42
N PHE A 110 7.88 4.24 -7.07
CA PHE A 110 9.14 3.63 -7.47
C PHE A 110 8.92 2.15 -7.79
#